data_AF-A0A7L2PMQ3-F1
#
_entry.id   AF-A0A7L2PMQ3-F1
#
_cell.length_a   1.000
_cell.length_b   1.000
_cell.length_c   1.000
_cell.angle_alpha   90.00
_cell.angle_beta   90.00
_cell.angle_gamma   90.00
#
_symmetry.space_group_name_H-M   'P 1'
#
loop_
_entity.id
_entity.type
_entity.pdbx_description
1 polymer ?
#
loop_
_entity_poly.entity_id
_entity_poly.type
_entity_poly.pdbx_seq_one_letter_code
_entity_poly.pdbx_strand_id
1 'polypeptide(L)'
;QSWPVYEEVFNKMHELAAFLDLPRFPDITESCFLHPDMLCMKYLMEANLPDELHNWTCRVVKKIGIGEVDFLTLMPGNKSTRKVKYDVLAAAVIVVVLKLLFLLDDHYEWLLSEFAEERNKNNTEGGPYFEFKKWYEVVKRALDVEQKKLDEEKAKYLWRCEKPLFYSVKNKSKVLKRRQMVVNLQNQFGKLAGSVQRAGKPNPSSFLLSWSEENTDGSCFHGHSLKGILQEKCGLLTAMNPDYWLCTVKLCNEKLCGHLAHYREVEFPQSYHFVLGLFSFLLRIQPSYIHDEVCMIEHKLFNKKLYKKLKYNRVLRK
;
A
#
# COMPACT_ATOMS: atom_id res chain seq x y z
N GLN A 1 -23.54 12.37 -2.06
CA GLN A 1 -23.23 10.93 -1.99
C GLN A 1 -21.72 10.80 -1.86
N SER A 2 -21.25 10.16 -0.79
CA SER A 2 -19.83 9.93 -0.51
C SER A 2 -19.29 8.77 -1.34
N TRP A 3 -17.97 8.76 -1.56
CA TRP A 3 -17.28 7.58 -2.10
C TRP A 3 -17.40 6.42 -1.10
N PRO A 4 -17.56 5.18 -1.57
CA PRO A 4 -17.62 4.04 -0.67
C PRO A 4 -16.27 3.89 0.06
N VAL A 5 -16.32 3.70 1.37
CA VAL A 5 -15.12 3.48 2.18
C VAL A 5 -14.58 2.09 1.89
N TYR A 6 -13.26 1.95 1.74
CA TYR A 6 -12.59 0.68 1.46
C TYR A 6 -13.09 -0.46 2.36
N GLU A 7 -13.22 -0.18 3.66
CA GLU A 7 -13.63 -1.16 4.65
C GLU A 7 -15.07 -1.67 4.44
N GLU A 8 -15.98 -0.78 4.05
CA GLU A 8 -17.36 -1.17 3.75
C GLU A 8 -17.42 -2.08 2.53
N VAL A 9 -16.63 -1.77 1.50
CA VAL A 9 -16.54 -2.59 0.29
C VAL A 9 -15.94 -3.95 0.60
N PHE A 10 -14.83 -3.96 1.35
CA PHE A 10 -14.13 -5.18 1.74
C PHE A 10 -15.02 -6.08 2.61
N ASN A 11 -15.72 -5.52 3.59
CA ASN A 11 -16.62 -6.29 4.44
C ASN A 11 -17.83 -6.84 3.66
N LYS A 12 -18.47 -6.01 2.81
CA LYS A 12 -19.57 -6.48 1.95
C LYS A 12 -19.13 -7.55 0.96
N MET A 13 -17.90 -7.46 0.43
CA MET A 13 -17.35 -8.51 -0.43
C MET A 13 -17.28 -9.86 0.30
N HIS A 14 -16.81 -9.86 1.55
CA HIS A 14 -16.75 -11.07 2.37
C HIS A 14 -18.13 -11.59 2.77
N GLU A 15 -19.05 -10.69 3.16
CA GLU A 15 -20.43 -11.04 3.46
C GLU A 15 -21.11 -11.66 2.25
N LEU A 16 -20.90 -11.09 1.06
CA LEU A 16 -21.44 -11.64 -0.19
C LEU A 16 -20.83 -13.00 -0.52
N ALA A 17 -19.51 -13.17 -0.37
CA ALA A 17 -18.86 -14.45 -0.59
C ALA A 17 -19.38 -15.55 0.34
N ALA A 18 -19.64 -15.21 1.61
CA ALA A 18 -20.24 -16.11 2.58
C ALA A 18 -21.72 -16.37 2.27
N PHE A 19 -22.49 -15.35 1.88
CA PHE A 19 -23.91 -15.49 1.54
C PHE A 19 -24.13 -16.37 0.31
N LEU A 20 -23.22 -16.31 -0.66
CA LEU A 20 -23.24 -17.13 -1.87
C LEU A 20 -22.66 -18.54 -1.66
N ASP A 21 -22.21 -18.88 -0.45
CA ASP A 21 -21.53 -20.14 -0.12
C ASP A 21 -20.41 -20.47 -1.12
N LEU A 22 -19.60 -19.47 -1.47
CA LEU A 22 -18.52 -19.67 -2.43
C LEU A 22 -17.51 -20.71 -1.93
N PRO A 23 -16.96 -21.54 -2.83
CA PRO A 23 -15.93 -22.49 -2.46
C PRO A 23 -14.64 -21.77 -2.03
N ARG A 24 -13.70 -22.54 -1.48
CA ARG A 24 -12.32 -22.10 -1.26
C ARG A 24 -11.79 -21.42 -2.52
N PHE A 25 -11.23 -20.23 -2.35
CA PHE A 25 -10.58 -19.53 -3.46
C PHE A 25 -9.31 -20.29 -3.88
N PRO A 26 -8.85 -20.12 -5.12
CA PRO A 26 -7.59 -20.71 -5.57
C PRO A 26 -6.44 -20.36 -4.63
N ASP A 27 -5.54 -21.33 -4.42
CA ASP A 27 -4.39 -21.16 -3.56
C ASP A 27 -3.46 -20.06 -4.11
N ILE A 28 -3.05 -19.15 -3.23
CA ILE A 28 -2.15 -18.04 -3.58
C ILE A 28 -0.70 -18.52 -3.42
N THR A 29 -0.07 -18.87 -4.54
CA THR A 29 1.32 -19.29 -4.62
C THR A 29 2.26 -18.10 -4.80
N GLU A 30 3.58 -18.30 -4.66
CA GLU A 30 4.60 -17.24 -4.80
C GLU A 30 4.55 -16.51 -6.16
N SER A 31 4.10 -17.20 -7.21
CA SER A 31 3.92 -16.66 -8.57
C SER A 31 2.63 -15.87 -8.77
N CYS A 32 1.71 -15.85 -7.81
CA CYS A 32 0.44 -15.15 -7.94
C CYS A 32 0.63 -13.63 -7.75
N PHE A 33 -0.11 -12.82 -8.51
CA PHE A 33 -0.07 -11.36 -8.38
C PHE A 33 -0.55 -10.83 -7.02
N LEU A 34 -1.32 -11.62 -6.27
CA LEU A 34 -1.77 -11.29 -4.91
C LEU A 34 -0.77 -11.71 -3.83
N HIS A 35 0.31 -12.41 -4.20
CA HIS A 35 1.33 -12.81 -3.25
C HIS A 35 2.06 -11.57 -2.70
N PRO A 36 2.36 -11.50 -1.39
CA PRO A 36 3.03 -10.36 -0.79
C PRO A 36 4.32 -9.97 -1.48
N ASP A 37 5.11 -10.93 -1.97
CA ASP A 37 6.37 -10.62 -2.67
C ASP A 37 6.11 -9.85 -3.98
N MET A 38 5.17 -10.31 -4.81
CA MET A 38 4.81 -9.63 -6.05
C MET A 38 4.23 -8.23 -5.80
N LEU A 39 3.36 -8.11 -4.79
CA LEU A 39 2.79 -6.82 -4.40
C LEU A 39 3.83 -5.88 -3.81
N CYS A 40 4.77 -6.37 -3.01
CA CYS A 40 5.86 -5.56 -2.47
C CYS A 40 6.69 -4.96 -3.62
N MET A 41 7.03 -5.75 -4.64
CA MET A 41 7.74 -5.22 -5.81
C MET A 41 6.92 -4.12 -6.50
N LYS A 42 5.63 -4.36 -6.78
CA LYS A 42 4.75 -3.35 -7.37
C LYS A 42 4.77 -2.03 -6.57
N TYR A 43 4.61 -2.11 -5.25
CA TYR A 43 4.54 -0.92 -4.40
C TYR A 43 5.90 -0.25 -4.18
N LEU A 44 7.02 -0.98 -4.23
CA LEU A 44 8.36 -0.39 -4.27
C LEU A 44 8.56 0.43 -5.55
N MET A 45 8.16 -0.13 -6.70
CA MET A 45 8.20 0.59 -7.98
C MET A 45 7.34 1.86 -7.92
N GLU A 46 6.09 1.73 -7.45
CA GLU A 46 5.17 2.86 -7.37
C GLU A 46 5.61 3.95 -6.38
N ALA A 47 6.24 3.57 -5.27
CA ALA A 47 6.79 4.47 -4.26
C ALA A 47 8.18 5.04 -4.61
N ASN A 48 8.72 4.72 -5.80
CA ASN A 48 10.06 5.13 -6.23
C ASN A 48 11.16 4.71 -5.26
N LEU A 49 11.05 3.50 -4.71
CA LEU A 49 12.00 2.95 -3.75
C LEU A 49 12.99 2.02 -4.46
N PRO A 50 14.20 1.82 -3.92
CA PRO A 50 15.19 0.92 -4.50
C PRO A 50 14.73 -0.54 -4.58
N ASP A 51 15.01 -1.19 -5.70
CA ASP A 51 14.59 -2.57 -5.96
C ASP A 51 15.30 -3.57 -5.03
N GLU A 52 16.50 -3.22 -4.53
CA GLU A 52 17.23 -4.01 -3.53
C GLU A 52 16.43 -4.21 -2.22
N LEU A 53 15.46 -3.32 -1.91
CA LEU A 53 14.56 -3.48 -0.76
C LEU A 53 13.68 -4.72 -0.88
N HIS A 54 13.40 -5.18 -2.10
CA HIS A 54 12.56 -6.34 -2.33
C HIS A 54 13.14 -7.61 -1.69
N ASN A 55 14.47 -7.77 -1.70
CA ASN A 55 15.14 -8.87 -1.03
C ASN A 55 14.87 -8.87 0.49
N TRP A 56 14.78 -7.69 1.10
CA TRP A 56 14.46 -7.54 2.51
C TRP A 56 12.99 -7.81 2.79
N THR A 57 12.07 -7.36 1.93
CA THR A 57 10.64 -7.67 2.07
C THR A 57 10.39 -9.16 2.01
N CYS A 58 11.00 -9.88 1.05
CA CYS A 58 10.90 -11.34 0.93
C CYS A 58 11.43 -12.06 2.18
N ARG A 59 12.54 -11.58 2.75
CA ARG A 59 13.08 -12.14 4.01
C ARG A 59 12.12 -11.97 5.18
N VAL A 60 11.49 -10.79 5.31
CA VAL A 60 10.48 -10.52 6.35
C VAL A 60 9.25 -11.42 6.17
N VAL A 61 8.71 -11.50 4.95
CA VAL A 61 7.56 -12.35 4.60
C VAL A 61 7.82 -13.81 4.97
N LYS A 62 8.97 -14.36 4.57
CA LYS A 62 9.39 -15.73 4.88
C LYS A 62 9.57 -15.97 6.38
N LYS A 63 10.20 -15.03 7.09
CA LYS A 63 10.47 -15.16 8.53
C LYS A 63 9.19 -15.15 9.38
N ILE A 64 8.16 -14.43 8.92
CA ILE A 64 6.89 -14.28 9.65
C ILE A 64 5.85 -15.35 9.22
N GLY A 65 6.06 -15.99 8.06
CA GLY A 65 5.12 -16.99 7.52
C GLY A 65 3.83 -16.39 6.99
N ILE A 66 3.85 -15.12 6.57
CA ILE A 66 2.67 -14.45 5.95
C ILE A 66 2.56 -14.72 4.45
N GLY A 67 3.58 -15.33 3.84
CA GLY A 67 3.55 -15.82 2.45
C GLY A 67 2.99 -17.23 2.30
N GLU A 68 2.62 -17.89 3.41
CA GLU A 68 2.12 -19.27 3.36
C GLU A 68 0.70 -19.31 2.78
N VAL A 69 0.43 -20.33 1.96
CA VAL A 69 -0.87 -20.55 1.30
C VAL A 69 -2.02 -20.56 2.31
N ASP A 70 -1.82 -21.18 3.47
CA ASP A 70 -2.82 -21.26 4.54
C ASP A 70 -3.16 -19.90 5.15
N PHE A 71 -2.21 -18.96 5.15
CA PHE A 71 -2.43 -17.60 5.63
C PHE A 71 -3.14 -16.75 4.57
N LEU A 72 -2.75 -16.91 3.30
CA LEU A 72 -3.22 -16.06 2.21
C LEU A 72 -4.56 -16.51 1.61
N THR A 73 -4.88 -17.80 1.63
CA THR A 73 -6.04 -18.29 0.87
C THR A 73 -7.37 -17.96 1.56
N LEU A 74 -8.25 -17.27 0.84
CA LEU A 74 -9.58 -16.92 1.32
C LEU A 74 -10.48 -18.16 1.38
N MET A 75 -11.04 -18.41 2.56
CA MET A 75 -12.03 -19.47 2.83
C MET A 75 -13.37 -18.82 3.21
N PRO A 76 -14.28 -18.61 2.24
CA PRO A 76 -15.62 -18.10 2.53
C PRO A 76 -16.33 -19.03 3.53
N GLY A 77 -17.01 -18.46 4.52
CA GLY A 77 -17.76 -19.22 5.54
C GLY A 77 -16.94 -19.66 6.77
N ASN A 78 -15.61 -19.70 6.70
CA ASN A 78 -14.81 -19.96 7.90
C ASN A 78 -14.61 -18.67 8.70
N LYS A 79 -15.31 -18.55 9.84
CA LYS A 79 -15.18 -17.39 10.75
C LYS A 79 -13.80 -17.30 11.41
N SER A 80 -13.00 -18.37 11.39
CA SER A 80 -11.66 -18.38 11.99
C SER A 80 -10.54 -18.00 11.03
N THR A 81 -10.79 -18.00 9.71
CA THR A 81 -9.79 -17.57 8.74
C THR A 81 -9.73 -16.05 8.70
N ARG A 82 -8.53 -15.51 8.86
CA ARG A 82 -8.28 -14.07 8.83
C ARG A 82 -8.64 -13.54 7.43
N LYS A 83 -9.36 -12.42 7.39
CA LYS A 83 -9.62 -11.69 6.15
C LYS A 83 -8.36 -10.90 5.78
N VAL A 84 -7.60 -11.38 4.80
CA VAL A 84 -6.34 -10.74 4.40
C VAL A 84 -6.61 -9.60 3.42
N LYS A 85 -6.06 -8.42 3.74
CA LYS A 85 -6.01 -7.26 2.84
C LYS A 85 -4.64 -7.24 2.16
N TYR A 86 -4.50 -7.91 1.02
CA TYR A 86 -3.19 -8.20 0.40
C TYR A 86 -2.36 -6.94 0.13
N ASP A 87 -2.98 -5.90 -0.43
CA ASP A 87 -2.30 -4.64 -0.74
C ASP A 87 -1.83 -3.89 0.52
N VAL A 88 -2.68 -3.88 1.56
CA VAL A 88 -2.37 -3.25 2.86
C VAL A 88 -1.24 -4.01 3.56
N LEU A 89 -1.27 -5.34 3.48
CA LEU A 89 -0.23 -6.21 4.02
C LEU A 89 1.12 -5.95 3.33
N ALA A 90 1.14 -5.85 1.99
CA ALA A 90 2.35 -5.56 1.24
C ALA A 90 2.94 -4.18 1.60
N ALA A 91 2.10 -3.14 1.66
CA ALA A 91 2.53 -1.81 2.12
C ALA A 91 3.09 -1.85 3.54
N ALA A 92 2.44 -2.57 4.46
CA ALA A 92 2.92 -2.71 5.83
C ALA A 92 4.27 -3.45 5.91
N VAL A 93 4.50 -4.48 5.08
CA VAL A 93 5.81 -5.16 4.98
C VAL A 93 6.90 -4.18 4.53
N ILE A 94 6.65 -3.36 3.52
CA ILE A 94 7.60 -2.34 3.05
C ILE A 94 7.91 -1.34 4.18
N VAL A 95 6.88 -0.85 4.89
CA VAL A 95 7.06 0.06 6.03
C VAL A 95 7.95 -0.57 7.10
N VAL A 96 7.73 -1.84 7.46
CA VAL A 96 8.57 -2.54 8.44
C VAL A 96 10.01 -2.66 7.95
N VAL A 97 10.24 -2.96 6.66
CA VAL A 97 11.59 -3.01 6.10
C VAL A 97 12.27 -1.64 6.14
N LEU A 98 11.55 -0.57 5.80
CA LEU A 98 12.08 0.79 5.91
C LEU A 98 12.43 1.14 7.35
N LYS A 99 11.59 0.77 8.32
CA LYS A 99 11.94 0.90 9.75
C LYS A 99 13.17 0.09 10.14
N LEU A 100 13.33 -1.13 9.62
CA LEU A 100 14.48 -1.98 9.94
C LEU A 100 15.80 -1.39 9.41
N LEU A 101 15.76 -0.69 8.28
CA LEU A 101 16.96 -0.16 7.62
C LEU A 101 17.26 1.29 7.99
N PHE A 102 16.22 2.12 8.10
CA PHE A 102 16.33 3.57 8.27
C PHE A 102 15.81 4.08 9.62
N LEU A 103 15.27 3.20 10.46
CA LEU A 103 14.60 3.53 11.73
C LEU A 103 13.30 4.33 11.59
N LEU A 104 13.25 5.33 10.70
CA LEU A 104 12.13 6.26 10.54
C LEU A 104 11.83 7.00 11.85
N ASP A 105 12.84 7.69 12.39
CA ASP A 105 12.79 8.37 13.70
C ASP A 105 13.08 9.89 13.64
N ASP A 106 12.99 10.49 12.45
CA ASP A 106 13.30 11.89 12.13
C ASP A 106 14.77 12.29 12.27
N HIS A 107 15.65 11.35 12.60
CA HIS A 107 17.07 11.62 12.81
C HIS A 107 17.97 10.67 12.03
N TYR A 108 17.79 9.37 12.21
CA TYR A 108 18.68 8.35 11.68
C TYR A 108 18.61 8.26 10.16
N GLU A 109 17.42 8.39 9.57
CA GLU A 109 17.28 8.40 8.12
C GLU A 109 17.99 9.59 7.46
N TRP A 110 18.04 10.75 8.14
CA TRP A 110 18.74 11.94 7.66
C TRP A 110 20.24 11.75 7.76
N LEU A 111 20.71 11.24 8.90
CA LEU A 111 22.11 10.92 9.12
C LEU A 111 22.63 9.91 8.09
N LEU A 112 21.87 8.83 7.83
CA LEU A 112 22.20 7.86 6.79
C LEU A 112 22.22 8.48 5.40
N SER A 113 21.33 9.44 5.14
CA SER A 113 21.31 10.16 3.87
C SER A 113 22.53 11.05 3.69
N GLU A 114 23.01 11.72 4.74
CA GLU A 114 24.26 12.50 4.70
C GLU A 114 25.47 11.60 4.41
N PHE A 115 25.55 10.45 5.08
CA PHE A 115 26.59 9.46 4.78
C PHE A 115 26.51 8.91 3.35
N ALA A 116 25.30 8.68 2.83
CA ALA A 116 25.11 8.24 1.46
C ALA A 116 25.54 9.33 0.46
N GLU A 117 25.22 10.60 0.72
CA GLU A 117 25.64 11.74 -0.09
C GLU A 117 27.17 11.86 -0.16
N GLU A 118 27.85 11.77 0.99
CA GLU A 118 29.32 11.81 1.05
C GLU A 118 29.95 10.64 0.29
N ARG A 119 29.40 9.43 0.43
CA ARG A 119 29.91 8.27 -0.31
C ARG A 119 29.63 8.37 -1.81
N ASN A 120 28.51 8.97 -2.21
CA ASN A 120 28.18 9.23 -3.61
C ASN A 120 29.17 10.21 -4.27
N LYS A 121 29.67 11.21 -3.54
CA LYS A 121 30.72 12.13 -4.04
C LYS A 121 32.03 11.41 -4.37
N ASN A 122 32.34 10.37 -3.59
CA ASN A 122 33.59 9.61 -3.70
C ASN A 122 33.46 8.34 -4.57
N ASN A 123 32.25 8.00 -5.03
CA ASN A 123 32.02 6.75 -5.75
C ASN A 123 32.35 6.91 -7.24
N THR A 124 33.41 6.24 -7.70
CA THR A 124 33.79 6.20 -9.12
C THR A 124 33.29 4.96 -9.85
N GLU A 125 32.84 3.92 -9.13
CA GLU A 125 32.44 2.63 -9.73
C GLU A 125 31.20 2.05 -9.02
N GLY A 126 30.05 2.09 -9.72
CA GLY A 126 28.78 1.52 -9.28
C GLY A 126 27.59 2.49 -9.41
N GLY A 127 26.37 1.99 -9.21
CA GLY A 127 25.18 2.83 -9.10
C GLY A 127 25.21 3.71 -7.83
N PRO A 128 24.47 4.83 -7.81
CA PRO A 128 24.43 5.72 -6.65
C PRO A 128 23.84 5.00 -5.43
N TYR A 129 24.36 5.33 -4.24
CA TYR A 129 23.74 4.92 -2.99
C TYR A 129 22.42 5.63 -2.78
N PHE A 130 21.47 4.95 -2.15
CA PHE A 130 20.17 5.52 -1.86
C PHE A 130 20.26 6.61 -0.78
N GLU A 131 19.75 7.80 -1.12
CA GLU A 131 19.69 8.96 -0.23
C GLU A 131 18.23 9.23 0.16
N PHE A 132 17.88 8.90 1.41
CA PHE A 132 16.50 9.02 1.90
C PHE A 132 15.96 10.46 1.80
N LYS A 133 16.81 11.46 2.07
CA LYS A 133 16.47 12.89 1.98
C LYS A 133 16.02 13.27 0.56
N LYS A 134 16.83 12.92 -0.45
CA LYS A 134 16.51 13.22 -1.84
C LYS A 134 15.23 12.49 -2.29
N TRP A 135 15.09 11.23 -1.89
CA TRP A 135 13.88 10.45 -2.16
C TRP A 135 12.63 11.12 -1.57
N TYR A 136 12.69 11.51 -0.29
CA TYR A 136 11.60 12.21 0.39
C TYR A 136 11.19 13.48 -0.37
N GLU A 137 12.17 14.32 -0.75
CA GLU A 137 11.90 15.58 -1.46
C GLU A 137 11.27 15.37 -2.85
N VAL A 138 11.70 14.34 -3.58
CA VAL A 138 11.15 14.00 -4.91
C VAL A 138 9.73 13.46 -4.77
N VAL A 139 9.54 12.46 -3.91
CA VAL A 139 8.25 11.80 -3.72
C VAL A 139 7.22 12.75 -3.12
N LYS A 140 7.60 13.59 -2.16
CA LYS A 140 6.71 14.60 -1.59
C LYS A 140 6.19 15.58 -2.65
N ARG A 141 7.08 16.10 -3.50
CA ARG A 141 6.68 17.00 -4.59
C ARG A 141 5.70 16.33 -5.56
N ALA A 142 5.96 15.08 -5.95
CA ALA A 142 5.07 14.33 -6.81
C ALA A 142 3.71 14.06 -6.14
N LEU A 143 3.71 13.67 -4.87
CA LEU A 143 2.51 13.40 -4.09
C LEU A 143 1.65 14.67 -3.93
N ASP A 144 2.25 15.82 -3.65
CA ASP A 144 1.52 17.10 -3.53
C ASP A 144 0.84 17.50 -4.85
N VAL A 145 1.48 17.23 -6.00
CA VAL A 145 0.91 17.48 -7.33
C VAL A 145 -0.26 16.55 -7.59
N GLU A 146 -0.10 15.25 -7.37
CA GLU A 146 -1.17 14.26 -7.61
C GLU A 146 -2.33 14.40 -6.63
N GLN A 147 -2.07 14.76 -5.37
CA GLN A 147 -3.10 15.06 -4.38
C GLN A 147 -3.98 16.23 -4.84
N LYS A 148 -3.36 17.33 -5.31
CA LYS A 148 -4.11 18.47 -5.87
C LYS A 148 -4.96 18.06 -7.06
N LYS A 149 -4.41 17.26 -8.00
CA LYS A 149 -5.17 16.75 -9.15
C LYS A 149 -6.36 15.91 -8.70
N LEU A 150 -6.17 14.99 -7.76
CA LEU A 150 -7.26 14.16 -7.24
C LEU A 150 -8.34 14.98 -6.54
N ASP A 151 -7.98 16.01 -5.80
CA ASP A 151 -8.95 16.87 -5.12
C ASP A 151 -9.74 17.74 -6.11
N GLU A 152 -9.08 18.24 -7.16
CA GLU A 152 -9.76 18.88 -8.28
C GLU A 152 -10.69 17.92 -9.03
N GLU A 153 -10.25 16.69 -9.30
CA GLU A 153 -11.06 15.67 -9.96
C GLU A 153 -12.27 15.31 -9.12
N LYS A 154 -12.10 15.10 -7.80
CA LYS A 154 -13.20 14.86 -6.86
C LYS A 154 -14.19 16.01 -6.86
N ALA A 155 -13.73 17.25 -6.85
CA ALA A 155 -14.58 18.44 -6.91
C ALA A 155 -15.34 18.55 -8.25
N LYS A 156 -14.69 18.15 -9.36
CA LYS A 156 -15.26 18.17 -10.72
C LYS A 156 -16.06 16.89 -11.06
N TYR A 157 -16.08 15.89 -10.18
CA TYR A 157 -16.66 14.59 -10.47
C TYR A 157 -18.19 14.65 -10.45
N LEU A 158 -18.77 14.57 -11.64
CA LEU A 158 -20.21 14.38 -11.80
C LEU A 158 -20.48 12.88 -11.78
N TRP A 159 -21.10 12.39 -10.71
CA TRP A 159 -21.53 11.00 -10.59
C TRP A 159 -22.54 10.66 -11.69
N ARG A 160 -22.03 10.08 -12.79
CA ARG A 160 -22.84 9.60 -13.90
C ARG A 160 -22.61 8.11 -14.03
N CYS A 161 -23.67 7.33 -13.85
CA CYS A 161 -23.64 5.91 -14.20
C CYS A 161 -23.48 5.78 -15.72
N GLU A 162 -22.36 5.20 -16.16
CA GLU A 162 -22.14 4.92 -17.59
C GLU A 162 -23.18 3.95 -18.15
N LYS A 163 -23.56 2.95 -17.35
CA LYS A 163 -24.70 2.05 -17.60
C LYS A 163 -25.83 2.40 -16.63
N PRO A 164 -27.00 2.87 -17.11
CA PRO A 164 -28.11 3.15 -16.21
C PRO A 164 -28.64 1.85 -15.61
N LEU A 165 -28.95 1.87 -14.32
CA LEU A 165 -29.73 0.80 -13.71
C LEU A 165 -31.19 0.97 -14.09
N PHE A 166 -31.80 -0.10 -14.60
CA PHE A 166 -33.21 -0.10 -15.00
C PHE A 166 -33.99 -1.00 -14.05
N TYR A 167 -34.84 -0.41 -13.21
CA TYR A 167 -35.73 -1.18 -12.32
C TYR A 167 -36.93 -1.80 -13.06
N SER A 168 -37.19 -1.38 -14.31
CA SER A 168 -38.26 -1.94 -15.15
C SER A 168 -38.01 -1.66 -16.64
N VAL A 169 -38.37 -2.61 -17.50
CA VAL A 169 -38.27 -2.51 -18.98
C VAL A 169 -39.07 -1.33 -19.52
N LYS A 170 -40.23 -1.01 -18.91
CA LYS A 170 -41.10 0.11 -19.33
C LYS A 170 -40.44 1.48 -19.11
N ASN A 171 -39.54 1.59 -18.15
CA ASN A 171 -38.84 2.85 -17.82
C ASN A 171 -37.55 3.05 -18.60
N LYS A 172 -37.05 2.01 -19.29
CA LYS A 172 -35.79 2.03 -20.04
C LYS A 172 -35.75 3.16 -21.08
N SER A 173 -36.79 3.29 -21.89
CA SER A 173 -36.86 4.31 -22.96
C SER A 173 -36.90 5.74 -22.41
N LYS A 174 -37.64 5.99 -21.32
CA LYS A 174 -37.72 7.29 -20.65
C LYS A 174 -36.37 7.71 -20.06
N VAL A 175 -35.67 6.79 -19.40
CA VAL A 175 -34.34 7.03 -18.80
C VAL A 175 -33.31 7.34 -19.88
N LEU A 176 -33.30 6.57 -20.98
CA LEU A 176 -32.38 6.80 -22.09
C LEU A 176 -32.63 8.15 -22.78
N LYS A 177 -33.89 8.51 -23.06
CA LYS A 177 -34.23 9.81 -23.66
C LYS A 177 -33.84 10.99 -22.76
N ARG A 178 -34.13 10.93 -21.46
CA ARG A 178 -33.71 11.96 -20.50
C ARG A 178 -32.20 12.12 -20.46
N ARG A 179 -31.46 11.01 -20.45
CA ARG A 179 -29.99 11.04 -20.50
C ARG A 179 -29.49 11.70 -21.78
N GLN A 180 -30.04 11.33 -22.94
CA GLN A 180 -29.66 11.93 -24.22
C GLN A 180 -29.87 13.45 -24.20
N MET A 181 -30.99 13.91 -23.66
CA MET A 181 -31.29 15.33 -23.51
C MET A 181 -30.31 16.04 -22.58
N VAL A 182 -30.00 15.45 -21.42
CA VAL A 182 -29.02 16.01 -20.46
C VAL A 182 -27.62 16.11 -21.08
N VAL A 183 -27.17 15.07 -21.80
CA VAL A 183 -25.86 15.08 -22.49
C VAL A 183 -25.85 16.16 -23.57
N ASN A 184 -26.94 16.30 -24.34
CA ASN A 184 -27.02 17.30 -25.39
C ASN A 184 -26.99 18.73 -24.81
N LEU A 185 -27.78 19.00 -23.76
CA LEU A 185 -27.78 20.29 -23.08
C LEU A 185 -26.40 20.62 -22.51
N GLN A 186 -25.73 19.67 -21.87
CA GLN A 186 -24.40 19.89 -21.33
C GLN A 186 -23.35 20.14 -22.40
N ASN A 187 -23.45 19.48 -23.56
CA ASN A 187 -22.58 19.76 -24.70
C ASN A 187 -22.83 21.18 -25.25
N GLN A 188 -24.09 21.62 -25.32
CA GLN A 188 -24.45 22.98 -25.73
C GLN A 188 -23.94 24.03 -24.73
N PHE A 189 -24.16 23.82 -23.43
CA PHE A 189 -23.63 24.69 -22.38
C PHE A 189 -22.10 24.71 -22.36
N GLY A 190 -21.44 23.56 -22.54
CA GLY A 190 -19.98 23.48 -22.61
C GLY A 190 -19.40 24.26 -23.80
N LYS A 191 -20.07 24.18 -24.98
CA LYS A 191 -19.71 24.98 -26.16
C LYS A 191 -19.88 26.48 -25.94
N LEU A 192 -20.95 26.89 -25.26
CA LEU A 192 -21.22 28.31 -24.95
C LEU A 192 -20.28 28.87 -23.88
N ALA A 193 -19.90 28.05 -22.90
CA ALA A 193 -18.99 28.44 -21.82
C ALA A 193 -17.51 28.40 -22.21
N GLY A 194 -17.17 28.05 -23.46
CA GLY A 194 -15.80 27.93 -23.94
C GLY A 194 -14.99 26.81 -23.27
N SER A 195 -15.64 25.86 -22.57
CA SER A 195 -14.92 24.78 -21.89
C SER A 195 -14.46 23.74 -22.91
N VAL A 196 -13.15 23.51 -22.98
CA VAL A 196 -12.55 22.42 -23.78
C VAL A 196 -13.20 21.10 -23.37
N GLN A 197 -13.69 20.33 -24.36
CA GLN A 197 -14.25 19.01 -24.12
C GLN A 197 -13.25 18.18 -23.30
N ARG A 198 -13.75 17.48 -22.27
CA ARG A 198 -12.94 16.54 -21.50
C ARG A 198 -12.28 15.58 -22.48
N ALA A 199 -10.95 15.61 -22.53
CA ALA A 199 -10.17 14.61 -23.26
C ALA A 199 -10.66 13.22 -22.84
N GLY A 200 -10.68 12.28 -23.79
CA GLY A 200 -11.07 10.90 -23.51
C GLY A 200 -10.32 10.39 -22.29
N LYS A 201 -11.01 9.63 -21.43
CA LYS A 201 -10.38 9.03 -20.24
C LYS A 201 -9.13 8.29 -20.71
N PRO A 202 -7.92 8.63 -20.22
CA PRO A 202 -6.75 7.85 -20.52
C PRO A 202 -6.99 6.41 -20.06
N ASN A 203 -6.30 5.46 -20.70
CA ASN A 203 -6.38 4.05 -20.31
C ASN A 203 -6.11 3.92 -18.81
N PRO A 204 -6.86 3.08 -18.08
CA PRO A 204 -6.63 2.91 -16.65
C PRO A 204 -5.23 2.32 -16.44
N SER A 205 -4.31 3.16 -15.95
CA SER A 205 -3.04 2.68 -15.41
C SER A 205 -3.29 2.08 -14.03
N SER A 206 -2.61 0.97 -13.73
CA SER A 206 -2.60 0.40 -12.38
C SER A 206 -1.69 1.16 -11.42
N PHE A 207 -0.79 2.00 -11.95
CA PHE A 207 0.11 2.86 -11.18
C PHE A 207 -0.42 4.30 -11.17
N LEU A 208 -0.50 4.91 -9.99
CA LEU A 208 -0.80 6.33 -9.82
C LEU A 208 0.42 7.20 -10.12
N LEU A 209 1.61 6.71 -9.76
CA LEU A 209 2.88 7.39 -9.98
C LEU A 209 3.71 6.60 -10.99
N SER A 210 4.21 7.27 -12.02
CA SER A 210 5.08 6.68 -13.04
C SER A 210 6.48 7.30 -12.95
N TRP A 211 7.47 6.45 -12.69
CA TRP A 211 8.88 6.84 -12.64
C TRP A 211 9.57 6.17 -13.82
N SER A 212 9.95 6.94 -14.84
CA SER A 212 10.72 6.44 -15.97
C SER A 212 12.19 6.83 -15.83
N GLU A 213 13.09 5.91 -16.19
CA GLU A 213 14.53 6.18 -16.34
C GLU A 213 14.79 7.26 -17.41
N GLU A 214 13.87 7.42 -18.36
CA GLU A 214 13.92 8.45 -19.41
C GLU A 214 13.61 9.88 -18.90
N ASN A 215 13.13 10.02 -17.66
CA ASN A 215 12.99 11.35 -17.05
C ASN A 215 14.38 11.87 -16.71
N THR A 216 14.87 12.79 -17.53
CA THR A 216 16.18 13.47 -17.43
C THR A 216 16.44 14.22 -16.11
N ASP A 217 15.47 14.25 -15.20
CA ASP A 217 15.52 15.00 -13.95
C ASP A 217 16.24 14.25 -12.80
N GLY A 218 16.75 13.04 -13.03
CA GLY A 218 17.45 12.25 -12.00
C GLY A 218 16.56 11.88 -10.81
N SER A 219 15.26 11.73 -11.07
CA SER A 219 14.22 11.56 -10.05
C SER A 219 13.89 10.11 -9.74
N CYS A 220 14.51 9.14 -10.42
CA CYS A 220 14.27 7.71 -10.24
C CYS A 220 15.30 7.11 -9.28
N PHE A 221 14.84 6.41 -8.25
CA PHE A 221 15.70 5.73 -7.27
C PHE A 221 15.73 4.20 -7.46
N HIS A 222 15.11 3.69 -8.52
CA HIS A 222 15.27 2.31 -8.95
C HIS A 222 16.76 2.05 -9.28
N GLY A 223 17.28 0.87 -8.95
CA GLY A 223 18.70 0.56 -9.08
C GLY A 223 19.67 1.26 -8.11
N HIS A 224 19.23 2.15 -7.21
CA HIS A 224 20.10 2.70 -6.18
C HIS A 224 20.53 1.62 -5.18
N SER A 225 21.80 1.62 -4.79
CA SER A 225 22.31 0.58 -3.90
C SER A 225 22.07 0.89 -2.43
N LEU A 226 21.67 -0.12 -1.66
CA LEU A 226 21.53 -0.07 -0.20
C LEU A 226 22.85 -0.37 0.52
N LYS A 227 23.92 -0.71 -0.21
CA LYS A 227 25.25 -1.01 0.36
C LYS A 227 25.82 0.12 1.22
N GLY A 228 25.42 1.37 0.99
CA GLY A 228 25.80 2.50 1.83
C GLY A 228 25.27 2.40 3.28
N ILE A 229 24.19 1.66 3.50
CA ILE A 229 23.50 1.56 4.80
C ILE A 229 23.70 0.16 5.42
N LEU A 230 24.25 -0.77 4.64
CA LEU A 230 24.49 -2.14 5.05
C LEU A 230 25.96 -2.33 5.39
N GLN A 231 26.23 -2.87 6.58
CA GLN A 231 27.56 -3.31 6.97
C GLN A 231 27.69 -4.80 6.64
N GLU A 232 28.72 -5.17 5.90
CA GLU A 232 29.06 -6.58 5.70
C GLU A 232 29.76 -7.13 6.94
N LYS A 233 29.10 -8.05 7.66
CA LYS A 233 29.68 -8.80 8.78
C LYS A 233 29.55 -10.29 8.48
N CYS A 234 30.68 -10.99 8.38
CA CYS A 234 30.74 -12.44 8.13
C CYS A 234 29.96 -12.91 6.87
N GLY A 235 30.03 -12.16 5.76
CA GLY A 235 29.32 -12.49 4.52
C GLY A 235 27.81 -12.27 4.55
N LEU A 236 27.27 -11.71 5.64
CA LEU A 236 25.88 -11.28 5.76
C LEU A 236 25.82 -9.75 5.85
N LEU A 237 25.07 -9.14 4.93
CA LEU A 237 24.72 -7.72 5.00
C LEU A 237 23.78 -7.50 6.17
N THR A 238 24.24 -6.75 7.17
CA THR A 238 23.47 -6.36 8.36
C THR A 238 23.21 -4.86 8.30
N ALA A 239 22.02 -4.41 8.72
CA ALA A 239 21.78 -2.98 8.87
C ALA A 239 22.81 -2.37 9.82
N MET A 240 23.28 -1.16 9.53
CA MET A 240 24.19 -0.43 10.45
C MET A 240 23.54 -0.14 11.81
N ASN A 241 22.21 -0.25 11.91
CA ASN A 241 21.45 0.07 13.11
C ASN A 241 21.24 -1.15 14.03
N PRO A 242 21.67 -1.11 15.31
CA PRO A 242 21.37 -2.14 16.30
C PRO A 242 19.96 -2.02 16.93
N ASP A 243 19.33 -0.85 16.85
CA ASP A 243 18.11 -0.52 17.60
C ASP A 243 16.87 -0.47 16.70
N TYR A 244 15.73 -0.92 17.25
CA TYR A 244 14.43 -0.89 16.58
C TYR A 244 13.35 -0.45 17.56
N TRP A 245 12.57 0.57 17.19
CA TRP A 245 11.44 1.02 17.99
C TRP A 245 10.13 0.33 17.53
N LEU A 246 9.37 -0.20 18.48
CA LEU A 246 8.06 -0.82 18.24
C LEU A 246 6.97 0.24 18.24
N CYS A 247 6.04 0.15 17.30
CA CYS A 247 4.88 1.05 17.24
C CYS A 247 3.97 0.89 18.48
N THR A 248 3.78 -0.35 18.93
CA THR A 248 3.05 -0.64 20.18
C THR A 248 3.66 -1.85 20.89
N VAL A 249 3.70 -1.83 22.23
CA VAL A 249 4.17 -2.96 23.04
C VAL A 249 3.03 -3.94 23.37
N LYS A 250 1.78 -3.45 23.34
CA LYS A 250 0.56 -4.22 23.60
C LYS A 250 -0.47 -3.94 22.52
N LEU A 251 -0.91 -4.98 21.83
CA LEU A 251 -2.05 -4.92 20.91
C LEU A 251 -3.36 -4.81 21.70
N CYS A 252 -4.31 -3.99 21.24
CA CYS A 252 -5.67 -4.03 21.76
C CYS A 252 -6.39 -5.31 21.26
N ASN A 253 -7.39 -5.75 22.01
CA ASN A 253 -8.33 -6.75 21.54
C ASN A 253 -9.27 -6.13 20.49
N GLU A 254 -9.11 -6.57 19.24
CA GLU A 254 -9.91 -6.11 18.10
C GLU A 254 -11.43 -6.20 18.34
N LYS A 255 -11.90 -7.16 19.15
CA LYS A 255 -13.33 -7.31 19.49
C LYS A 255 -13.87 -6.21 20.42
N LEU A 256 -13.01 -5.56 21.18
CA LEU A 256 -13.38 -4.51 22.14
C LEU A 256 -13.08 -3.11 21.58
N CYS A 257 -11.95 -2.95 20.89
CA CYS A 257 -11.50 -1.66 20.35
C CYS A 257 -11.85 -1.43 18.87
N GLY A 258 -12.22 -2.47 18.11
CA GLY A 258 -12.34 -2.39 16.65
C GLY A 258 -11.00 -2.31 15.89
N HIS A 259 -9.89 -2.05 16.58
CA HIS A 259 -8.54 -1.90 16.03
C HIS A 259 -7.51 -2.70 16.83
N LEU A 260 -6.41 -3.08 16.16
CA LEU A 260 -5.29 -3.81 16.76
C LEU A 260 -4.33 -2.86 17.50
N ALA A 261 -4.14 -1.65 16.99
CA ALA A 261 -3.34 -0.61 17.60
C ALA A 261 -4.04 0.75 17.49
N HIS A 262 -3.80 1.64 18.46
CA HIS A 262 -4.30 3.00 18.39
C HIS A 262 -3.31 3.87 17.63
N TYR A 263 -3.64 4.23 16.39
CA TYR A 263 -2.88 5.22 15.65
C TYR A 263 -3.23 6.63 16.14
N ARG A 264 -2.22 7.37 16.59
CA ARG A 264 -2.32 8.80 16.92
C ARG A 264 -1.20 9.56 16.24
N GLU A 265 -1.58 10.52 15.41
CA GLU A 265 -0.65 11.31 14.58
C GLU A 265 0.36 12.15 15.36
N VAL A 266 0.15 12.33 16.66
CA VAL A 266 1.03 13.14 17.52
C VAL A 266 2.11 12.28 18.20
N GLU A 267 1.97 10.96 18.14
CA GLU A 267 2.80 10.02 18.92
C GLU A 267 3.95 9.39 18.12
N PHE A 268 4.02 9.59 16.79
CA PHE A 268 5.04 8.96 15.95
C PHE A 268 5.91 9.97 15.18
N PRO A 269 7.11 9.53 14.72
CA PRO A 269 7.98 10.36 13.90
C PRO A 269 7.34 10.80 12.57
N GLN A 270 7.74 11.97 12.09
CA GLN A 270 7.22 12.58 10.87
C GLN A 270 7.58 11.78 9.61
N SER A 271 8.76 11.17 9.56
CA SER A 271 9.16 10.29 8.46
C SER A 271 8.31 9.03 8.42
N TYR A 272 7.98 8.44 9.56
CA TYR A 272 7.04 7.33 9.65
C TYR A 272 5.64 7.74 9.16
N HIS A 273 5.15 8.91 9.60
CA HIS A 273 3.88 9.46 9.12
C HIS A 273 3.87 9.70 7.62
N PHE A 274 4.96 10.23 7.07
CA PHE A 274 5.09 10.44 5.63
C PHE A 274 5.01 9.12 4.85
N VAL A 275 5.73 8.09 5.28
CA VAL A 275 5.70 6.78 4.61
C VAL A 275 4.30 6.14 4.70
N LEU A 276 3.65 6.21 5.87
CA LEU A 276 2.26 5.76 6.00
C LEU A 276 1.31 6.56 5.12
N GLY A 277 1.49 7.89 5.04
CA GLY A 277 0.72 8.79 4.19
C GLY A 277 0.89 8.49 2.71
N LEU A 278 2.11 8.17 2.27
CA LEU A 278 2.41 7.76 0.90
C LEU A 278 1.62 6.50 0.52
N PHE A 279 1.73 5.43 1.31
CA PHE A 279 1.00 4.20 0.99
C PHE A 279 -0.51 4.34 1.19
N SER A 280 -0.95 5.16 2.16
CA SER A 280 -2.36 5.53 2.34
C SER A 280 -2.92 6.23 1.10
N PHE A 281 -2.15 7.12 0.50
CA PHE A 281 -2.49 7.79 -0.75
C PHE A 281 -2.60 6.81 -1.92
N LEU A 282 -1.58 5.97 -2.11
CA LEU A 282 -1.55 4.96 -3.18
C LEU A 282 -2.73 3.98 -3.09
N LEU A 283 -3.03 3.51 -1.88
CA LEU A 283 -4.11 2.55 -1.62
C LEU A 283 -5.49 3.19 -1.46
N ARG A 284 -5.57 4.51 -1.30
CA ARG A 284 -6.80 5.28 -1.01
C ARG A 284 -7.52 4.80 0.26
N ILE A 285 -6.74 4.49 1.30
CA ILE A 285 -7.23 4.05 2.62
C ILE A 285 -6.71 4.98 3.72
N GLN A 286 -7.26 4.89 4.93
CA GLN A 286 -6.70 5.65 6.06
C GLN A 286 -5.35 5.07 6.52
N PRO A 287 -4.39 5.91 6.95
CA PRO A 287 -3.09 5.47 7.46
C PRO A 287 -3.18 4.49 8.63
N SER A 288 -4.23 4.60 9.46
CA SER A 288 -4.51 3.72 10.60
C SER A 288 -4.56 2.23 10.22
N TYR A 289 -5.13 1.90 9.06
CA TYR A 289 -5.22 0.51 8.61
C TYR A 289 -3.85 -0.09 8.27
N ILE A 290 -2.96 0.72 7.70
CA ILE A 290 -1.58 0.30 7.41
C ILE A 290 -0.82 0.15 8.73
N HIS A 291 -1.00 1.10 9.64
CA HIS A 291 -0.39 1.06 10.97
C HIS A 291 -0.80 -0.19 11.78
N ASP A 292 -2.08 -0.57 11.74
CA ASP A 292 -2.59 -1.80 12.38
C ASP A 292 -1.84 -3.05 11.85
N GLU A 293 -1.65 -3.14 10.53
CA GLU A 293 -0.90 -4.24 9.92
C GLU A 293 0.60 -4.18 10.25
N VAL A 294 1.20 -2.99 10.31
CA VAL A 294 2.60 -2.80 10.73
C VAL A 294 2.81 -3.31 12.16
N CYS A 295 1.94 -2.93 13.10
CA CYS A 295 2.01 -3.44 14.48
C CYS A 295 1.90 -4.97 14.54
N MET A 296 1.03 -5.57 13.73
CA MET A 296 0.88 -7.02 13.66
C MET A 296 2.17 -7.70 13.15
N ILE A 297 2.78 -7.19 12.09
CA ILE A 297 4.05 -7.69 11.54
C ILE A 297 5.16 -7.57 12.59
N GLU A 298 5.31 -6.41 13.22
CA GLU A 298 6.30 -6.16 14.27
C GLU A 298 6.15 -7.13 15.44
N HIS A 299 4.92 -7.33 15.92
CA HIS A 299 4.63 -8.28 16.98
C HIS A 299 5.01 -9.70 16.58
N LYS A 300 4.74 -10.15 15.35
CA LYS A 300 5.16 -11.48 14.91
C LYS A 300 6.69 -11.59 14.75
N LEU A 301 7.35 -10.52 14.33
CA LEU A 301 8.79 -10.51 14.09
C LEU A 301 9.60 -10.53 15.39
N PHE A 302 9.19 -9.74 16.40
CA PHE A 302 9.94 -9.53 17.64
C PHE A 302 9.37 -10.29 18.85
N ASN A 303 8.05 -10.48 18.94
CA ASN A 303 7.40 -11.16 20.07
C ASN A 303 7.16 -12.66 19.81
N LYS A 304 8.23 -13.45 19.77
CA LYS A 304 8.19 -14.93 19.57
C LYS A 304 7.36 -15.70 20.61
N LYS A 305 7.10 -15.13 21.80
CA LYS A 305 6.38 -15.81 22.90
C LYS A 305 4.89 -16.08 22.61
N LEU A 306 4.26 -15.32 21.70
CA LEU A 306 2.84 -15.52 21.34
C LEU A 306 2.64 -16.44 20.12
N TYR A 307 3.63 -16.53 19.22
CA TYR A 307 3.51 -17.34 18.00
C TYR A 307 3.48 -18.86 18.27
N LYS A 308 4.00 -19.32 19.41
CA LYS A 308 3.94 -20.73 19.82
C LYS A 308 2.52 -21.24 20.16
N LYS A 309 1.50 -20.37 20.25
CA LYS A 309 0.12 -20.78 20.55
C LYS A 309 -0.72 -21.20 19.34
N LEU A 310 -0.23 -21.05 18.11
CA LEU A 310 -0.83 -21.68 16.92
C LEU A 310 -0.24 -23.08 16.69
N LYS A 311 -0.26 -23.94 17.73
CA LYS A 311 -0.11 -25.39 17.53
C LYS A 311 -1.50 -25.99 17.45
N TYR A 312 -1.88 -26.41 16.25
CA TYR A 312 -2.86 -27.43 15.92
C TYR A 312 -3.48 -28.13 17.13
N ASN A 313 -4.76 -27.85 17.41
CA ASN A 313 -5.61 -28.85 18.06
C ASN A 313 -5.79 -30.00 17.05
N ARG A 314 -4.84 -30.94 17.02
CA ARG A 314 -5.10 -32.28 16.51
C ARG A 314 -6.15 -32.88 17.42
N VAL A 315 -7.40 -32.81 16.97
CA VAL A 315 -8.49 -33.63 17.50
C VAL A 315 -8.12 -35.08 17.17
N LEU A 316 -7.41 -35.75 18.07
CA LEU A 316 -7.48 -37.21 18.18
C LEU A 316 -8.86 -37.49 18.79
N ARG A 317 -9.82 -37.91 17.97
CA ARG A 317 -10.96 -38.68 18.45
C ARG A 317 -10.64 -40.15 18.20
N LYS A 318 -10.49 -40.88 19.31
CA LYS A 318 -10.68 -42.33 19.37
C LYS A 318 -12.15 -42.66 19.15
#